data_AF-A0A7Y0CNX2-F1
#
_entry.id   AF-A0A7Y0CNX2-F1
#
_cell.length_a   1.000
_cell.length_b   1.000
_cell.length_c   1.000
_cell.angle_alpha   90.00
_cell.angle_beta   90.00
_cell.angle_gamma   90.00
#
_symmetry.space_group_name_H-M   'P 1'
#
loop_
_entity.id
_entity.type
_entity.pdbx_description
1 polymer ?
#
loop_
_entity_poly.entity_id
_entity_poly.type
_entity_poly.pdbx_seq_one_letter_code
_entity_poly.pdbx_strand_id
1 'polypeptide(L)'
;MSSPYTRCPKCGHQPLPIKQALPTACPACGVILAKVGQGVRRTAPVPDADPDLPRDDTHWTTLLTRIPARVDALSFWLRVAILTGLALWSWQLIGMNYRSGEMGESFIHRPILVFHEAGHILFMPLGHWMMVLGGTLGQLLMPAILAGALLLKNRDPFGAAVGLWFFGVSLLDVAPYMFDALQPQLMLLSGQVGDAGGHDWIYLFSSLGLLAKSQLIGGLTHKLGALVVLLALGWGTWLLRRQYPRREDHVRQED
;
A
#
# COMPACT_ATOMS: atom_id res chain seq x y z
N MET A 1 -28.62 30.61 3.83
CA MET A 1 -29.82 30.26 3.03
C MET A 1 -29.59 30.73 1.61
N SER A 2 -29.57 29.81 0.63
CA SER A 2 -29.34 30.12 -0.78
C SER A 2 -30.60 30.70 -1.43
N SER A 3 -30.47 31.83 -2.13
CA SER A 3 -31.57 32.46 -2.88
C SER A 3 -32.14 31.50 -3.93
N PRO A 4 -33.47 31.44 -4.13
CA PRO A 4 -34.08 30.57 -5.13
C PRO A 4 -33.70 31.01 -6.55
N TYR A 5 -33.39 30.05 -7.42
CA TYR A 5 -33.04 30.29 -8.82
C TYR A 5 -34.30 30.60 -9.64
N THR A 6 -34.24 31.61 -10.51
CA THR A 6 -35.34 31.92 -11.45
C THR A 6 -35.29 31.09 -12.73
N ARG A 7 -34.15 30.45 -13.03
CA ARG A 7 -33.90 29.57 -14.19
C ARG A 7 -32.95 28.45 -13.79
N CYS A 8 -33.07 27.26 -14.37
CA CYS A 8 -32.13 26.17 -14.09
C CYS A 8 -30.70 26.57 -14.53
N PRO A 9 -29.69 26.57 -13.64
CA PRO A 9 -28.33 26.95 -13.98
C PRO A 9 -27.61 25.93 -14.87
N LYS A 10 -28.10 24.68 -14.97
CA LYS A 10 -27.50 23.64 -15.81
C LYS A 10 -28.04 23.64 -17.24
N CYS A 11 -29.36 23.78 -17.41
CA CYS A 11 -30.01 23.59 -18.73
C CYS A 11 -30.90 24.76 -19.17
N GLY A 12 -31.02 25.82 -18.37
CA GLY A 12 -31.81 26.98 -18.73
C GLY A 12 -33.33 26.82 -18.62
N HIS A 13 -33.84 25.69 -18.14
CA HIS A 13 -35.28 25.41 -18.06
C HIS A 13 -36.06 26.39 -17.17
N GLN A 14 -37.26 26.76 -17.64
CA GLN A 14 -38.30 27.53 -16.95
C GLN A 14 -39.69 26.99 -17.36
N PRO A 15 -40.71 27.07 -16.47
CA PRO A 15 -40.63 27.50 -15.07
C PRO A 15 -39.98 26.45 -14.15
N LEU A 16 -39.38 26.90 -13.04
CA LEU A 16 -38.84 26.00 -12.02
C LEU A 16 -39.88 25.70 -10.91
N PRO A 17 -39.76 24.56 -10.20
CA PRO A 17 -40.57 24.30 -9.02
C PRO A 17 -40.43 25.40 -7.96
N ILE A 18 -41.55 25.74 -7.31
CA ILE A 18 -41.62 26.80 -6.28
C ILE A 18 -40.71 26.48 -5.08
N LYS A 19 -40.64 25.19 -4.68
CA LYS A 19 -39.77 24.72 -3.59
C LYS A 19 -38.49 24.11 -4.16
N GLN A 20 -37.36 24.82 -4.02
CA GLN A 20 -36.04 24.40 -4.53
C GLN A 20 -35.14 23.76 -3.45
N ALA A 21 -35.73 23.38 -2.31
CA ALA A 21 -35.06 22.60 -1.27
C ALA A 21 -34.95 21.11 -1.67
N LEU A 22 -34.11 20.35 -0.97
CA LEU A 22 -34.05 18.90 -1.15
C LEU A 22 -35.42 18.26 -0.87
N PRO A 23 -35.86 17.26 -1.65
CA PRO A 23 -35.14 16.57 -2.74
C PRO A 23 -35.44 17.13 -4.16
N THR A 24 -36.02 18.33 -4.30
CA THR A 24 -36.52 18.82 -5.58
C THR A 24 -35.43 18.97 -6.65
N ALA A 25 -35.68 18.37 -7.82
CA ALA A 25 -34.81 18.45 -9.00
C ALA A 25 -35.47 19.25 -10.14
N CYS A 26 -34.66 19.77 -11.06
CA CYS A 26 -35.13 20.35 -12.31
C CYS A 26 -35.84 19.27 -13.15
N PRO A 27 -37.09 19.47 -13.59
CA PRO A 27 -37.83 18.45 -14.34
C PRO A 27 -37.21 18.12 -15.69
N ALA A 28 -36.50 19.07 -16.31
CA ALA A 28 -35.88 18.85 -17.63
C ALA A 28 -34.52 18.10 -17.59
N CYS A 29 -33.69 18.28 -16.57
CA CYS A 29 -32.32 17.74 -16.57
C CYS A 29 -31.90 17.01 -15.28
N GLY A 30 -32.81 16.90 -14.31
CA GLY A 30 -32.60 16.18 -13.06
C GLY A 30 -31.62 16.85 -12.09
N VAL A 31 -31.13 18.06 -12.35
CA VAL A 31 -30.21 18.73 -11.41
C VAL A 31 -30.92 19.12 -10.12
N ILE A 32 -30.32 18.77 -8.98
CA ILE A 32 -30.83 19.13 -7.66
C ILE A 32 -30.39 20.57 -7.35
N LEU A 33 -31.32 21.51 -7.42
CA LEU A 33 -31.03 22.95 -7.32
C LEU A 33 -30.37 23.34 -5.98
N ALA A 34 -30.77 22.69 -4.89
CA ALA A 34 -30.16 22.87 -3.56
C ALA A 34 -28.65 22.54 -3.50
N LYS A 35 -28.13 21.71 -4.42
CA LYS A 35 -26.72 21.29 -4.45
C LYS A 35 -25.84 22.14 -5.39
N VAL A 36 -26.42 22.90 -6.31
CA VAL A 36 -25.65 23.64 -7.33
C VAL A 36 -24.79 24.75 -6.72
N GLY A 37 -25.28 25.46 -5.71
CA GLY A 37 -24.52 26.52 -5.02
C GLY A 37 -23.51 26.03 -3.98
N GLN A 38 -23.56 24.76 -3.58
CA GLN A 38 -22.64 24.20 -2.58
C GLN A 38 -21.31 23.75 -3.21
N GLY A 39 -21.29 23.45 -4.51
CA GLY A 39 -20.07 23.04 -5.24
C GLY A 39 -19.13 24.18 -5.61
N VAL A 40 -19.65 25.41 -5.80
CA VAL A 40 -18.87 26.57 -6.29
C VAL A 40 -18.10 27.28 -5.18
N ARG A 41 -18.47 27.08 -3.91
CA ARG A 41 -17.79 27.71 -2.76
C ARG A 41 -16.42 27.11 -2.42
N ARG A 42 -15.92 26.15 -3.23
CA ARG A 42 -14.67 25.41 -2.97
C ARG A 42 -13.50 25.73 -3.89
N THR A 43 -13.66 26.65 -4.83
CA THR A 43 -12.57 27.06 -5.74
C THR A 43 -12.55 28.57 -5.89
N ALA A 44 -11.88 29.25 -4.96
CA ALA A 44 -11.28 30.54 -5.29
C ALA A 44 -10.08 30.26 -6.22
N PRO A 45 -9.91 30.99 -7.34
CA PRO A 45 -8.70 30.88 -8.16
C PRO A 45 -7.49 31.35 -7.35
N VAL A 46 -6.45 30.53 -7.28
CA VAL A 46 -5.13 30.94 -6.80
C VAL A 46 -4.51 31.81 -7.90
N PRO A 47 -3.97 33.01 -7.61
CA PRO A 47 -3.28 33.83 -8.61
C PRO A 47 -2.10 33.07 -9.20
N ASP A 48 -1.87 33.24 -10.50
CA ASP A 48 -0.80 32.58 -11.27
C ASP A 48 0.53 32.52 -10.52
N ALA A 49 1.09 31.31 -10.46
CA ALA A 49 2.38 31.04 -9.84
C ALA A 49 3.50 31.62 -10.72
N ASP A 50 4.34 32.44 -10.09
CA ASP A 50 5.60 32.98 -10.60
C ASP A 50 6.52 31.82 -11.08
N PRO A 51 7.01 31.83 -12.33
CA PRO A 51 7.82 30.75 -12.90
C PRO A 51 9.24 30.61 -12.30
N ASP A 52 9.68 31.52 -11.42
CA ASP A 52 11.04 31.53 -10.85
C ASP A 52 11.20 30.92 -9.45
N LEU A 53 10.20 30.16 -8.96
CA LEU A 53 10.36 29.44 -7.68
C LEU A 53 11.14 28.12 -7.86
N PRO A 54 12.17 27.87 -7.03
CA PRO A 54 12.98 26.65 -7.10
C PRO A 54 12.07 25.42 -6.94
N ARG A 55 12.23 24.46 -7.85
CA ARG A 55 11.45 23.22 -7.90
C ARG A 55 11.65 22.46 -6.58
N ASP A 56 10.63 22.54 -5.74
CA ASP A 56 10.70 22.32 -4.30
C ASP A 56 10.91 20.84 -3.92
N ASP A 57 12.03 20.55 -3.24
CA ASP A 57 12.35 19.24 -2.65
C ASP A 57 11.36 18.84 -1.54
N THR A 58 10.47 19.74 -1.12
CA THR A 58 9.45 19.51 -0.08
C THR A 58 8.30 18.60 -0.49
N HIS A 59 8.12 18.25 -1.77
CA HIS A 59 6.94 17.47 -2.17
C HIS A 59 6.92 16.07 -1.54
N TRP A 60 8.07 15.37 -1.51
CA TRP A 60 8.17 14.02 -0.98
C TRP A 60 8.17 13.96 0.55
N THR A 61 8.87 14.89 1.19
CA THR A 61 8.88 15.00 2.65
C THR A 61 7.47 15.26 3.16
N THR A 62 6.75 16.20 2.54
CA THR A 62 5.35 16.53 2.88
C THR A 62 4.42 15.32 2.76
N LEU A 63 4.61 14.46 1.75
CA LEU A 63 3.83 13.23 1.60
C LEU A 63 4.13 12.21 2.71
N LEU A 64 5.41 11.96 2.99
CA LEU A 64 5.85 10.96 3.99
C LEU A 64 5.53 11.39 5.43
N THR A 65 5.54 12.70 5.70
CA THR A 65 5.33 13.26 7.03
C THR A 65 3.92 13.80 7.25
N ARG A 66 2.98 13.53 6.32
CA ARG A 66 1.63 14.07 6.41
C ARG A 66 0.93 13.58 7.67
N ILE A 67 0.59 14.52 8.56
CA ILE A 67 -0.19 14.23 9.76
C ILE A 67 -1.52 15.01 9.64
N PRO A 68 -2.68 14.35 9.74
CA PRO A 68 -3.98 15.03 9.72
C PRO A 68 -4.06 16.11 10.81
N ALA A 69 -4.82 17.18 10.56
CA ALA A 69 -5.02 18.24 11.56
C ALA A 69 -5.80 17.72 12.77
N ARG A 70 -6.74 16.81 12.53
CA ARG A 70 -7.58 16.14 13.53
C ARG A 70 -7.60 14.66 13.23
N VAL A 71 -7.53 13.84 14.28
CA VAL A 71 -7.59 12.38 14.18
C VAL A 71 -8.69 11.92 15.12
N ASP A 72 -9.67 11.19 14.57
CA ASP A 72 -10.68 10.53 15.39
C ASP A 72 -10.01 9.54 16.37
N ALA A 73 -10.44 9.56 17.64
CA ALA A 73 -9.86 8.75 18.70
C ALA A 73 -9.95 7.25 18.41
N LEU A 74 -11.08 6.76 17.90
CA LEU A 74 -11.25 5.35 17.55
C LEU A 74 -10.27 4.94 16.46
N SER A 75 -10.21 5.71 15.37
CA SER A 75 -9.28 5.51 14.26
C SER A 75 -7.82 5.49 14.73
N PHE A 76 -7.45 6.38 15.65
CA PHE A 76 -6.12 6.38 16.24
C PHE A 76 -5.81 5.08 16.99
N TRP A 77 -6.69 4.65 17.89
CA TRP A 77 -6.47 3.44 18.69
C TRP A 77 -6.49 2.16 17.84
N LEU A 78 -7.31 2.10 16.79
CA LEU A 78 -7.26 1.02 15.80
C LEU A 78 -5.89 0.96 15.11
N ARG A 79 -5.31 2.10 14.72
CA ARG A 79 -3.96 2.14 14.13
C ARG A 79 -2.88 1.70 15.12
N VAL A 80 -3.00 2.07 16.39
CA VAL A 80 -2.10 1.58 17.47
C VAL A 80 -2.21 0.06 17.60
N ALA A 81 -3.43 -0.48 17.63
CA ALA A 81 -3.66 -1.92 17.72
C ALA A 81 -3.08 -2.67 16.52
N ILE A 82 -3.31 -2.16 15.30
CA ILE A 82 -2.72 -2.70 14.06
C ILE A 82 -1.20 -2.70 14.16
N LEU A 83 -0.57 -1.55 14.46
CA LEU A 83 0.88 -1.45 14.50
C LEU A 83 1.50 -2.37 15.57
N THR A 84 0.83 -2.51 16.72
CA THR A 84 1.27 -3.42 17.78
C THR A 84 1.18 -4.88 17.33
N GLY A 85 0.06 -5.28 16.70
CA GLY A 85 -0.09 -6.60 16.12
C GLY A 85 0.98 -6.90 15.05
N LEU A 86 1.25 -5.94 14.16
CA LEU A 86 2.33 -6.07 13.16
C LEU A 86 3.70 -6.18 13.81
N ALA A 87 3.99 -5.43 14.88
CA ALA A 87 5.27 -5.51 15.58
C ALA A 87 5.48 -6.88 16.24
N LEU A 88 4.46 -7.42 16.91
CA LEU A 88 4.49 -8.76 17.50
C LEU A 88 4.66 -9.84 16.42
N TRP A 89 3.94 -9.70 15.32
CA TRP A 89 4.06 -10.63 14.19
C TRP A 89 5.44 -10.55 13.54
N SER A 90 5.99 -9.34 13.38
CA SER A 90 7.33 -9.12 12.84
C SER A 90 8.41 -9.79 13.67
N TRP A 91 8.29 -9.73 15.01
CA TRP A 91 9.20 -10.44 15.90
C TRP A 91 9.22 -11.95 15.59
N GLN A 92 8.05 -12.55 15.40
CA GLN A 92 7.93 -13.95 15.03
C GLN A 92 8.52 -14.22 13.64
N LEU A 93 8.14 -13.45 12.61
CA LEU A 93 8.54 -13.66 11.22
C LEU A 93 10.04 -13.44 10.98
N ILE A 94 10.63 -12.42 11.61
CA ILE A 94 12.09 -12.17 11.53
C ILE A 94 12.85 -13.28 12.26
N GLY A 95 12.28 -13.82 13.34
CA GLY A 95 12.88 -14.91 14.10
C GLY A 95 12.83 -16.28 13.42
N MET A 96 11.98 -16.46 12.40
CA MET A 96 11.89 -17.71 11.65
C MET A 96 13.20 -18.00 10.91
N ASN A 97 13.63 -19.26 10.99
CA ASN A 97 14.88 -19.68 10.37
C ASN A 97 14.73 -19.79 8.85
N TYR A 98 15.23 -18.78 8.15
CA TYR A 98 15.25 -18.75 6.68
C TYR A 98 16.09 -19.89 6.06
N ARG A 99 16.96 -20.56 6.82
CA ARG A 99 17.79 -21.66 6.30
C ARG A 99 17.03 -22.98 6.22
N SER A 100 16.02 -23.18 7.07
CA SER A 100 15.13 -24.33 7.04
C SER A 100 13.82 -24.06 6.29
N GLY A 101 13.56 -22.81 5.91
CA GLY A 101 12.35 -22.43 5.20
C GLY A 101 11.09 -22.36 6.05
N GLU A 102 11.22 -22.17 7.37
CA GLU A 102 10.07 -22.05 8.31
C GLU A 102 9.04 -21.01 7.88
N MET A 103 9.47 -19.98 7.15
CA MET A 103 8.59 -18.95 6.58
C MET A 103 7.49 -19.55 5.70
N GLY A 104 7.75 -20.65 4.99
CA GLY A 104 6.78 -21.34 4.14
C GLY A 104 5.59 -21.93 4.92
N GLU A 105 5.73 -22.19 6.22
CA GLU A 105 4.64 -22.64 7.09
C GLU A 105 3.79 -21.48 7.63
N SER A 106 4.26 -20.24 7.47
CA SER A 106 3.58 -19.06 7.98
C SER A 106 2.26 -18.82 7.23
N PHE A 107 1.26 -18.29 7.94
CA PHE A 107 0.00 -17.91 7.31
C PHE A 107 0.18 -16.88 6.18
N ILE A 108 1.13 -15.95 6.32
CA ILE A 108 1.35 -14.87 5.36
C ILE A 108 2.04 -15.33 4.07
N HIS A 109 2.75 -16.46 4.10
CA HIS A 109 3.32 -17.06 2.90
C HIS A 109 2.25 -17.37 1.85
N ARG A 110 1.07 -17.85 2.27
CA ARG A 110 -0.03 -18.21 1.34
C ARG A 110 -0.50 -17.07 0.43
N PRO A 111 -0.89 -15.89 0.94
CA PRO A 111 -1.25 -14.77 0.06
C PRO A 111 -0.06 -14.23 -0.74
N ILE A 112 1.17 -14.28 -0.21
CA ILE A 112 2.37 -13.89 -0.96
C ILE A 112 2.55 -14.80 -2.19
N LEU A 113 2.37 -16.10 -1.99
CA LEU A 113 2.48 -17.11 -3.03
C LEU A 113 1.46 -16.91 -4.16
N VAL A 114 0.24 -16.47 -3.85
CA VAL A 114 -0.73 -16.10 -4.90
C VAL A 114 -0.19 -14.97 -5.80
N PHE A 115 0.48 -13.98 -5.23
CA PHE A 115 1.11 -12.91 -6.01
C PHE A 115 2.34 -13.39 -6.77
N HIS A 116 3.06 -14.38 -6.23
CA HIS A 116 4.15 -15.06 -6.93
C HIS A 116 3.63 -15.77 -8.18
N GLU A 117 2.64 -16.64 -8.06
CA GLU A 117 2.08 -17.36 -9.21
C GLU A 117 1.48 -16.42 -10.26
N ALA A 118 0.78 -15.36 -9.81
CA ALA A 118 0.28 -14.32 -10.71
C ALA A 118 1.43 -13.59 -11.43
N GLY A 119 2.56 -13.40 -10.75
CA GLY A 119 3.78 -12.83 -11.32
C GLY A 119 4.30 -13.62 -12.52
N HIS A 120 4.35 -14.95 -12.44
CA HIS A 120 4.74 -15.77 -13.59
C HIS A 120 3.85 -15.50 -14.81
N ILE A 121 2.53 -15.46 -14.62
CA ILE A 121 1.56 -15.24 -15.69
C ILE A 121 1.72 -13.84 -16.30
N LEU A 122 1.84 -12.80 -15.47
CA LEU A 122 1.95 -11.42 -15.91
C LEU A 122 3.21 -11.16 -16.72
N PHE A 123 4.32 -11.80 -16.34
CA PHE A 123 5.62 -11.60 -16.97
C PHE A 123 5.94 -12.62 -18.07
N MET A 124 5.09 -13.64 -18.26
CA MET A 124 5.20 -14.64 -19.34
C MET A 124 5.43 -14.04 -20.75
N PRO A 125 4.73 -12.96 -21.17
CA PRO A 125 4.93 -12.40 -22.52
C PRO A 125 6.34 -11.85 -22.77
N LEU A 126 7.13 -11.62 -21.72
CA LEU A 126 8.49 -11.09 -21.79
C LEU A 126 9.56 -12.18 -21.92
N GLY A 127 9.15 -13.43 -22.13
CA GLY A 127 10.03 -14.59 -22.32
C GLY A 127 10.28 -15.38 -21.05
N HIS A 128 10.84 -16.59 -21.19
CA HIS A 128 10.92 -17.57 -20.10
C HIS A 128 11.71 -17.08 -18.88
N TRP A 129 12.86 -16.43 -19.09
CA TRP A 129 13.64 -15.91 -17.97
C TRP A 129 12.86 -14.87 -17.16
N MET A 130 12.15 -13.98 -17.84
CA MET A 130 11.32 -12.97 -17.20
C MET A 130 10.05 -13.56 -16.57
N MET A 131 9.49 -14.62 -17.16
CA MET A 131 8.41 -15.40 -16.55
C MET A 131 8.85 -15.94 -15.19
N VAL A 132 10.01 -16.61 -15.10
CA VAL A 132 10.55 -17.19 -13.85
C VAL A 132 10.86 -16.10 -12.83
N LEU A 133 11.59 -15.04 -13.23
CA LEU A 133 11.81 -13.88 -12.36
C LEU A 133 10.49 -13.22 -11.93
N GLY A 134 9.50 -13.26 -12.82
CA GLY A 134 8.16 -12.71 -12.67
C GLY A 134 7.47 -13.14 -11.39
N GLY A 135 7.69 -14.37 -10.92
CA GLY A 135 7.15 -14.81 -9.64
C GLY A 135 7.63 -13.93 -8.49
N THR A 136 8.95 -13.76 -8.38
CA THR A 136 9.52 -12.86 -7.37
C THR A 136 9.15 -11.40 -7.60
N LEU A 137 9.01 -10.95 -8.85
CA LEU A 137 8.56 -9.59 -9.11
C LEU A 137 7.11 -9.38 -8.66
N GLY A 138 6.20 -10.33 -8.90
CA GLY A 138 4.80 -10.24 -8.49
C GLY A 138 4.66 -10.11 -6.97
N GLN A 139 5.37 -10.96 -6.22
CA GLN A 139 5.32 -10.95 -4.75
C GLN A 139 5.89 -9.67 -4.11
N LEU A 140 6.80 -8.97 -4.80
CA LEU A 140 7.40 -7.71 -4.33
C LEU A 140 6.65 -6.47 -4.87
N LEU A 141 6.21 -6.50 -6.13
CA LEU A 141 5.54 -5.36 -6.75
C LEU A 141 4.17 -5.10 -6.15
N MET A 142 3.40 -6.15 -5.83
CA MET A 142 2.07 -5.96 -5.25
C MET A 142 2.10 -5.13 -3.93
N PRO A 143 2.86 -5.50 -2.89
CA PRO A 143 2.95 -4.69 -1.69
C PRO A 143 3.57 -3.30 -1.94
N ALA A 144 4.52 -3.18 -2.87
CA ALA A 144 5.08 -1.88 -3.25
C ALA A 144 4.03 -0.95 -3.90
N ILE A 145 3.19 -1.49 -4.79
CA ILE A 145 2.08 -0.77 -5.42
C ILE A 145 1.06 -0.37 -4.36
N LEU A 146 0.73 -1.26 -3.41
CA LEU A 146 -0.17 -0.96 -2.30
C LEU A 146 0.38 0.21 -1.45
N ALA A 147 1.65 0.15 -1.05
CA ALA A 147 2.31 1.21 -0.30
C ALA A 147 2.29 2.55 -1.06
N GLY A 148 2.64 2.51 -2.35
CA GLY A 148 2.64 3.68 -3.23
C GLY A 148 1.24 4.27 -3.43
N ALA A 149 0.21 3.43 -3.64
CA ALA A 149 -1.16 3.88 -3.80
C ALA A 149 -1.69 4.55 -2.52
N LEU A 150 -1.41 3.98 -1.35
CA LEU A 150 -1.79 4.55 -0.06
C LEU A 150 -1.08 5.90 0.18
N LEU A 151 0.20 6.01 -0.18
CA LEU A 151 0.96 7.24 -0.02
C LEU A 151 0.55 8.34 -1.01
N LEU A 152 0.49 8.01 -2.30
CA LEU A 152 0.36 8.99 -3.38
C LEU A 152 -1.09 9.39 -3.64
N LYS A 153 -1.98 8.39 -3.70
CA LYS A 153 -3.39 8.58 -4.06
C LYS A 153 -4.24 8.85 -2.83
N ASN A 154 -4.11 8.05 -1.79
CA ASN A 154 -4.91 8.20 -0.57
C ASN A 154 -4.31 9.20 0.41
N ARG A 155 -3.04 9.57 0.22
CA ARG A 155 -2.30 10.48 1.11
C ARG A 155 -2.33 10.00 2.57
N ASP A 156 -2.26 8.69 2.74
CA ASP A 156 -2.26 8.00 4.01
C ASP A 156 -0.88 7.38 4.27
N PRO A 157 0.06 8.11 4.90
CA PRO A 157 1.39 7.61 5.17
C PRO A 157 1.39 6.46 6.20
N PHE A 158 0.36 6.35 7.06
CA PHE A 158 0.26 5.21 7.97
C PHE A 158 -0.06 3.93 7.20
N GLY A 159 -1.07 3.97 6.32
CA GLY A 159 -1.36 2.86 5.41
C GLY A 159 -0.15 2.52 4.53
N ALA A 160 0.57 3.52 4.03
CA ALA A 160 1.80 3.30 3.27
C ALA A 160 2.89 2.58 4.08
N ALA A 161 3.04 2.90 5.37
CA ALA A 161 3.94 2.18 6.26
C ALA A 161 3.53 0.71 6.43
N VAL A 162 2.23 0.41 6.50
CA VAL A 162 1.73 -0.99 6.51
C VAL A 162 2.03 -1.69 5.17
N GLY A 163 1.88 -1.01 4.04
CA GLY A 163 2.26 -1.56 2.74
C GLY A 163 3.77 -1.83 2.64
N LEU A 164 4.61 -0.92 3.16
CA LEU A 164 6.07 -1.11 3.23
C LEU A 164 6.45 -2.25 4.18
N TRP A 165 5.73 -2.41 5.28
CA TRP A 165 5.87 -3.58 6.16
C TRP A 165 5.61 -4.87 5.39
N PHE A 166 4.52 -4.93 4.62
CA PHE A 166 4.18 -6.11 3.83
C PHE A 166 5.25 -6.40 2.77
N PHE A 167 5.81 -5.36 2.13
CA PHE A 167 6.95 -5.50 1.21
C PHE A 167 8.18 -6.10 1.89
N GLY A 168 8.51 -5.63 3.10
CA GLY A 168 9.60 -6.19 3.89
C GLY A 168 9.38 -7.65 4.26
N VAL A 169 8.14 -8.04 4.59
CA VAL A 169 7.79 -9.45 4.83
C VAL A 169 7.91 -10.29 3.56
N SER A 170 7.50 -9.78 2.39
CA SER A 170 7.73 -10.48 1.12
C SER A 170 9.22 -10.74 0.86
N LEU A 171 10.13 -9.83 1.25
CA LEU A 171 11.57 -10.08 1.18
C LEU A 171 12.03 -11.19 2.14
N LEU A 172 11.47 -11.26 3.36
CA LEU A 172 11.73 -12.37 4.27
C LEU A 172 11.28 -13.71 3.67
N ASP A 173 10.16 -13.71 2.94
CA ASP A 173 9.60 -14.86 2.25
C ASP A 173 10.46 -15.32 1.06
N VAL A 174 11.05 -14.40 0.30
CA VAL A 174 11.98 -14.72 -0.81
C VAL A 174 13.25 -15.40 -0.32
N ALA A 175 13.76 -14.99 0.84
CA ALA A 175 15.07 -15.37 1.36
C ALA A 175 15.33 -16.89 1.45
N PRO A 176 14.42 -17.73 2.01
CA PRO A 176 14.63 -19.17 2.07
C PRO A 176 14.78 -19.81 0.69
N TYR A 177 13.98 -19.39 -0.30
CA TYR A 177 14.07 -19.93 -1.67
C TYR A 177 15.39 -19.53 -2.35
N MET A 178 15.86 -18.30 -2.16
CA MET A 178 17.20 -17.93 -2.61
C MET A 178 18.29 -18.76 -1.90
N PHE A 179 18.16 -18.98 -0.60
CA PHE A 179 19.14 -19.72 0.18
C PHE A 179 19.23 -21.20 -0.23
N ASP A 180 18.08 -21.82 -0.49
CA ASP A 180 17.92 -23.24 -0.79
C ASP A 180 18.48 -23.63 -2.17
N ALA A 181 18.58 -22.68 -3.10
CA ALA A 181 18.90 -22.97 -4.51
C ALA A 181 20.18 -23.79 -4.76
N LEU A 182 21.19 -23.74 -3.90
CA LEU A 182 22.42 -24.54 -4.11
C LEU A 182 22.26 -26.00 -3.65
N GLN A 183 21.49 -26.23 -2.58
CA GLN A 183 21.29 -27.54 -1.97
C GLN A 183 19.82 -27.66 -1.62
N PRO A 184 18.96 -27.92 -2.61
CA PRO A 184 17.55 -27.65 -2.41
C PRO A 184 16.89 -28.75 -1.58
N GLN A 185 16.24 -28.34 -0.50
CA GLN A 185 15.56 -29.19 0.47
C GLN A 185 14.09 -28.79 0.66
N LEU A 186 13.67 -27.62 0.16
CA LEU A 186 12.31 -27.14 0.32
C LEU A 186 11.34 -27.91 -0.57
N MET A 187 10.20 -28.28 0.01
CA MET A 187 9.06 -28.77 -0.76
C MET A 187 8.37 -27.58 -1.42
N LEU A 188 8.24 -27.62 -2.74
CA LEU A 188 7.65 -26.54 -3.53
C LEU A 188 6.14 -26.75 -3.72
N LEU A 189 5.48 -25.76 -4.33
CA LEU A 189 4.03 -25.83 -4.61
C LEU A 189 3.64 -27.05 -5.46
N SER A 190 4.56 -27.54 -6.29
CA SER A 190 4.40 -28.75 -7.09
C SER A 190 4.34 -30.05 -6.27
N GLY A 191 4.60 -29.98 -4.96
CA GLY A 191 4.72 -31.15 -4.08
C GLY A 191 6.03 -31.92 -4.23
N GLN A 192 6.97 -31.39 -5.02
CA GLN A 192 8.29 -31.96 -5.27
C GLN A 192 9.39 -31.13 -4.59
N VAL A 193 10.55 -31.73 -4.39
CA VAL A 193 11.73 -31.09 -3.79
C VAL A 193 12.78 -30.88 -4.87
N GLY A 194 13.53 -29.79 -4.76
CA GLY A 194 14.68 -29.54 -5.62
C GLY A 194 14.34 -29.17 -7.06
N ASP A 195 15.29 -29.45 -7.95
CA ASP A 195 15.22 -29.07 -9.36
C ASP A 195 14.01 -29.71 -10.07
N ALA A 196 13.59 -30.90 -9.63
CA ALA A 196 12.39 -31.56 -10.11
C ALA A 196 11.11 -30.74 -9.87
N GLY A 197 11.08 -29.92 -8.81
CA GLY A 197 9.91 -29.14 -8.44
C GLY A 197 9.75 -27.80 -9.16
N GLY A 198 10.68 -27.43 -10.06
CA GLY A 198 10.62 -26.15 -10.78
C GLY A 198 11.07 -24.97 -9.92
N HIS A 199 12.19 -25.12 -9.21
CA HIS A 199 12.67 -24.11 -8.28
C HIS A 199 13.22 -22.86 -9.00
N ASP A 200 12.46 -21.77 -9.04
CA ASP A 200 12.81 -20.53 -9.75
C ASP A 200 14.24 -20.05 -9.52
N TRP A 201 14.67 -20.00 -8.26
CA TRP A 201 16.00 -19.50 -7.90
C TRP A 201 17.16 -20.41 -8.33
N ILE A 202 16.93 -21.71 -8.54
CA ILE A 202 17.93 -22.60 -9.16
C ILE A 202 18.16 -22.13 -10.60
N TYR A 203 17.08 -21.96 -11.36
CA TYR A 203 17.16 -21.49 -12.75
C TYR A 203 17.79 -20.09 -12.83
N LEU A 204 17.33 -19.14 -12.03
CA LEU A 204 17.82 -17.76 -12.05
C LEU A 204 19.31 -17.68 -11.68
N PHE A 205 19.73 -18.30 -10.57
CA PHE A 205 21.14 -18.25 -10.18
C PHE A 205 22.04 -19.06 -11.10
N SER A 206 21.57 -20.18 -11.66
CA SER A 206 22.32 -20.92 -12.68
C SER A 206 22.55 -20.08 -13.93
N SER A 207 21.50 -19.41 -14.43
CA SER A 207 21.58 -18.53 -15.60
C SER A 207 22.54 -17.34 -15.42
N LEU A 208 22.73 -16.89 -14.17
CA LEU A 208 23.61 -15.78 -13.81
C LEU A 208 25.01 -16.23 -13.36
N GLY A 209 25.28 -17.53 -13.25
CA GLY A 209 26.52 -18.06 -12.68
C GLY A 209 26.70 -17.73 -11.18
N LEU A 210 25.59 -17.51 -10.46
CA LEU A 210 25.57 -17.10 -9.05
C LEU A 210 25.15 -18.22 -8.09
N LEU A 211 24.96 -19.45 -8.58
CA LEU A 211 24.44 -20.56 -7.78
C LEU A 211 25.26 -20.82 -6.51
N ALA A 212 26.59 -20.77 -6.59
CA ALA A 212 27.49 -20.94 -5.45
C ALA A 212 27.37 -19.83 -4.38
N LYS A 213 26.77 -18.68 -4.72
CA LYS A 213 26.54 -17.55 -3.81
C LYS A 213 25.12 -17.50 -3.24
N SER A 214 24.26 -18.46 -3.58
CA SER A 214 22.83 -18.47 -3.23
C SER A 214 22.59 -18.28 -1.74
N GLN A 215 23.33 -18.99 -0.88
CA GLN A 215 23.21 -18.92 0.57
C GLN A 215 23.59 -17.54 1.15
N LEU A 216 24.63 -16.91 0.60
CA LEU A 216 25.01 -15.54 0.98
C LEU A 216 23.90 -14.57 0.57
N ILE A 217 23.42 -14.68 -0.67
CA ILE A 217 22.38 -13.81 -1.21
C ILE A 217 21.08 -13.96 -0.40
N GLY A 218 20.61 -15.19 -0.15
CA GLY A 218 19.43 -15.45 0.67
C GLY A 218 19.56 -14.89 2.09
N GLY A 219 20.73 -15.04 2.72
CA GLY A 219 20.99 -14.44 4.03
C GLY A 219 20.99 -12.90 4.02
N LEU A 220 21.50 -12.27 2.96
CA LEU A 220 21.43 -10.81 2.78
C LEU A 220 20.00 -10.35 2.51
N THR A 221 19.23 -11.08 1.72
CA THR A 221 17.81 -10.80 1.43
C THR A 221 16.98 -10.86 2.71
N HIS A 222 17.20 -11.87 3.57
CA HIS A 222 16.55 -11.94 4.89
C HIS A 222 16.87 -10.70 5.73
N LYS A 223 18.15 -10.32 5.84
CA LYS A 223 18.56 -9.12 6.60
C LYS A 223 17.95 -7.84 6.03
N LEU A 224 17.86 -7.73 4.71
CA LEU A 224 17.23 -6.61 4.03
C LEU A 224 15.73 -6.56 4.33
N GLY A 225 15.03 -7.69 4.24
CA GLY A 225 13.61 -7.79 4.61
C GLY A 225 13.37 -7.37 6.06
N ALA A 226 14.17 -7.88 7.00
CA ALA A 226 14.11 -7.51 8.41
C ALA A 226 14.35 -5.99 8.61
N LEU A 227 15.35 -5.41 7.93
CA LEU A 227 15.61 -3.98 7.99
C LEU A 227 14.41 -3.17 7.48
N VAL A 228 13.82 -3.53 6.34
CA VAL A 228 12.66 -2.83 5.78
C VAL A 228 11.44 -2.93 6.71
N VAL A 229 11.18 -4.10 7.29
CA VAL A 229 10.13 -4.29 8.30
C VAL A 229 10.35 -3.37 9.49
N LEU A 230 11.57 -3.31 10.04
CA LEU A 230 11.89 -2.46 11.18
C LEU A 230 11.75 -0.96 10.84
N LEU A 231 12.17 -0.55 9.65
CA LEU A 231 11.98 0.82 9.17
C LEU A 231 10.50 1.19 9.02
N ALA A 232 9.69 0.27 8.49
CA ALA A 232 8.25 0.46 8.36
C ALA A 232 7.56 0.61 9.72
N LEU A 233 7.89 -0.26 10.69
CA LEU A 233 7.39 -0.16 12.06
C LEU A 233 7.85 1.14 12.75
N GLY A 234 9.12 1.53 12.55
CA GLY A 234 9.66 2.78 13.05
C GLY A 234 8.93 4.01 12.49
N TRP A 235 8.66 4.00 11.18
CA TRP A 235 7.90 5.07 10.52
C TRP A 235 6.45 5.13 11.01
N GLY A 236 5.76 3.99 11.10
CA GLY A 236 4.41 3.89 11.67
C GLY A 236 4.35 4.39 13.12
N THR A 237 5.33 4.01 13.94
CA THR A 237 5.45 4.47 15.34
C THR A 237 5.63 5.97 15.41
N TRP A 238 6.52 6.52 14.60
CA TRP A 238 6.76 7.96 14.52
C TRP A 238 5.51 8.73 14.09
N LEU A 239 4.76 8.22 13.10
CA LEU A 239 3.49 8.81 12.67
C LEU A 239 2.46 8.83 13.81
N LEU A 240 2.29 7.72 14.54
CA LEU A 240 1.35 7.64 15.65
C LEU A 240 1.74 8.56 16.81
N ARG A 241 3.02 8.65 17.15
CA ARG A 241 3.50 9.63 18.16
C ARG A 241 3.14 11.06 17.78
N ARG A 242 3.23 11.40 16.50
CA ARG A 242 2.85 12.73 15.99
C ARG A 242 1.33 12.94 15.89
N GLN A 243 0.54 11.88 15.71
CA GLN A 243 -0.92 11.92 15.69
C GLN A 243 -1.54 12.02 17.09
N TYR A 244 -0.88 11.48 18.11
CA TYR A 244 -1.34 11.44 19.51
C TYR A 244 -1.87 12.79 20.06
N PRO A 245 -1.16 13.93 19.92
CA PRO A 245 -1.65 15.22 20.43
C PRO A 245 -2.81 15.83 19.62
N ARG A 246 -3.19 15.23 18.48
CA ARG A 246 -4.24 15.75 17.57
C ARG A 246 -5.53 14.93 17.61
N ARG A 247 -5.69 14.11 18.65
CA ARG A 247 -6.86 13.25 18.82
C ARG A 247 -8.02 14.07 19.35
N GLU A 248 -9.18 13.95 18.71
CA GLU A 248 -10.44 14.48 19.24
C GLU A 248 -11.27 13.32 19.78
N ASP A 249 -11.65 13.40 21.05
CA ASP A 249 -12.57 12.43 21.64
C ASP A 249 -14.00 12.80 21.22
N HIS A 250 -14.71 11.87 20.59
CA HIS A 250 -16.12 12.04 20.25
C HIS A 250 -17.06 12.00 21.48
N VAL A 251 -16.52 12.08 22.70
CA VAL A 251 -17.30 11.88 23.93
C VAL A 251 -18.00 13.18 24.35
N ARG A 252 -19.28 13.24 23.94
CA ARG A 252 -20.41 14.06 24.46
C ARG A 252 -20.41 15.57 24.19
N GLN A 253 -20.98 15.94 23.04
CA GLN A 253 -21.97 17.01 23.00
C GLN A 253 -23.36 16.34 22.88
N GLU A 254 -23.85 15.79 23.98
CA GLU A 254 -25.29 15.64 24.19
C GLU A 254 -25.64 16.67 25.26
N ASP A 255 -26.37 17.70 24.79
CA ASP A 255 -27.14 18.75 25.48
C ASP A 255 -26.46 19.67 26.50
#